data_AF-A0A0N4TB24-F1
#
_entry.id   AF-A0A0N4TB24-F1
#
_cell.length_a   1.000
_cell.length_b   1.000
_cell.length_c   1.000
_cell.angle_alpha   90.00
_cell.angle_beta   90.00
_cell.angle_gamma   90.00
#
_symmetry.space_group_name_H-M   'P 1'
#
loop_
_entity.id
_entity.type
_entity.pdbx_description
1 polymer ?
#
loop_
_entity_poly.entity_id
_entity_poly.type
_entity_poly.pdbx_seq_one_letter_code
_entity_poly.pdbx_strand_id
1 'polypeptide(L)'
;MDENELDSNFVCDQAGNTKRKCEFEMLRCIYERKFGYNITIAYVGRCCPTEDSCMQSFGDKVQLKSQGSPVCDSHNVTHSSRCLFEVHKCRMEKIEHLKLTLLNENGSCSDTSIVNVDKLSYDINESMNCKKDIECNTNYEPICGTDGITYVNRCRLMKKR
;
A
#
# COMPACT_ATOMS: atom_id res chain seq x y z
N MET A 1 18.97 13.39 -7.78
CA MET A 1 18.15 12.56 -8.68
C MET A 1 17.22 11.79 -7.77
N ASP A 2 15.96 12.18 -7.70
CA ASP A 2 15.01 11.61 -6.76
C ASP A 2 14.65 10.18 -7.21
N GLU A 3 14.89 9.19 -6.34
CA GLU A 3 14.57 7.78 -6.59
C GLU A 3 13.07 7.56 -6.95
N ASN A 4 12.20 8.50 -6.55
CA ASN A 4 10.77 8.49 -6.84
C ASN A 4 10.41 8.82 -8.30
N GLU A 5 11.24 9.60 -9.01
CA GLU A 5 10.95 10.00 -10.40
C GLU A 5 11.14 8.83 -11.39
N LEU A 6 11.92 7.82 -10.98
CA LEU A 6 12.16 6.61 -11.75
C LEU A 6 11.03 5.58 -11.61
N ASP A 7 10.39 5.48 -10.43
CA ASP A 7 9.36 4.46 -10.18
C ASP A 7 8.01 4.82 -10.83
N SER A 8 7.68 6.12 -10.91
CA SER A 8 6.47 6.62 -11.57
C SER A 8 6.41 6.31 -13.07
N ASN A 9 7.50 5.86 -13.69
CA ASN A 9 7.53 5.46 -15.11
C ASN A 9 7.08 4.01 -15.34
N PHE A 10 6.79 3.28 -14.27
CA PHE A 10 6.35 1.89 -14.32
C PHE A 10 4.90 1.75 -13.84
N VAL A 11 4.31 0.62 -14.18
CA VAL A 11 3.02 0.15 -13.68
C VAL A 11 3.14 -1.32 -13.31
N CYS A 12 2.41 -1.73 -12.28
CA CYS A 12 2.17 -3.12 -11.98
C CYS A 12 0.83 -3.51 -12.58
N ASP A 13 0.82 -4.51 -13.46
CA ASP A 13 -0.44 -5.03 -14.01
C ASP A 13 -1.13 -6.00 -13.05
N GLN A 14 -2.39 -6.34 -13.35
CA GLN A 14 -3.19 -7.31 -12.59
C GLN A 14 -2.59 -8.73 -12.50
N ALA A 15 -1.63 -9.07 -13.37
CA ALA A 15 -0.93 -10.33 -13.36
C ALA A 15 0.40 -10.27 -12.58
N GLY A 16 0.68 -9.14 -11.91
CA GLY A 16 1.90 -8.96 -11.12
C GLY A 16 3.14 -8.67 -11.96
N ASN A 17 2.99 -8.26 -13.22
CA ASN A 17 4.13 -7.89 -14.07
C ASN A 17 4.40 -6.40 -14.01
N THR A 18 5.67 -6.06 -13.79
CA THR A 18 6.14 -4.69 -13.90
C THR A 18 6.35 -4.34 -15.37
N LYS A 19 5.69 -3.29 -15.83
CA LYS A 19 5.79 -2.76 -17.20
C LYS A 19 6.15 -1.29 -17.17
N ARG A 20 6.92 -0.83 -18.16
CA ARG A 20 7.03 0.63 -18.38
C ARG A 20 5.69 1.15 -18.86
N LYS A 21 5.31 2.37 -18.50
CA LYS A 21 4.05 2.98 -18.93
C LYS A 21 3.83 2.91 -20.45
N CYS A 22 4.86 3.27 -21.24
CA CYS A 22 4.79 3.21 -22.70
C CYS A 22 4.60 1.78 -23.22
N GLU A 23 5.29 0.80 -22.64
CA GLU A 23 5.13 -0.62 -22.99
C GLU A 23 3.70 -1.10 -22.66
N PHE A 24 3.18 -0.72 -21.50
CA PHE A 24 1.83 -1.10 -21.07
C PHE A 24 0.76 -0.53 -22.02
N GLU A 25 0.86 0.73 -22.41
CA GLU A 25 -0.09 1.35 -23.36
C GLU A 25 -0.07 0.66 -24.73
N MET A 26 1.12 0.32 -25.22
CA MET A 26 1.27 -0.47 -26.46
C MET A 26 0.61 -1.85 -26.31
N LEU A 27 0.89 -2.56 -25.21
CA LEU A 27 0.32 -3.88 -24.95
C LEU A 27 -1.20 -3.81 -24.79
N ARG A 28 -1.76 -2.79 -24.15
CA ARG A 28 -3.22 -2.61 -24.03
C ARG A 28 -3.89 -2.61 -25.39
N CYS A 29 -3.36 -1.84 -26.34
CA CYS A 29 -3.85 -1.81 -27.73
C CYS A 29 -3.73 -3.18 -28.42
N ILE A 30 -2.60 -3.88 -28.26
CA ILE A 30 -2.42 -5.21 -28.87
C ILE A 30 -3.43 -6.21 -28.31
N TYR A 31 -3.63 -6.21 -27.00
CA TYR A 31 -4.52 -7.15 -26.33
C TYR A 31 -5.98 -6.92 -26.69
N GLU A 32 -6.39 -5.64 -26.71
CA GLU A 32 -7.74 -5.25 -27.12
C GLU A 32 -8.03 -5.69 -28.56
N ARG A 33 -7.10 -5.40 -29.48
CA ARG A 33 -7.32 -5.66 -30.92
C ARG A 33 -7.16 -7.12 -31.31
N LYS A 34 -6.28 -7.89 -30.66
CA LYS A 34 -6.04 -9.30 -31.02
C LYS A 34 -6.87 -10.29 -30.22
N PHE A 35 -7.14 -9.99 -28.95
CA PHE A 35 -7.78 -10.93 -28.02
C PHE A 35 -9.13 -10.42 -27.47
N GLY A 36 -9.54 -9.19 -27.77
CA GLY A 36 -10.85 -8.66 -27.41
C GLY A 36 -11.00 -8.32 -25.92
N TYR A 37 -9.89 -8.13 -25.19
CA TYR A 37 -9.92 -7.68 -23.80
C TYR A 37 -8.79 -6.70 -23.50
N ASN A 38 -9.03 -5.86 -22.49
CA ASN A 38 -8.04 -4.88 -22.02
C ASN A 38 -7.27 -5.43 -20.83
N ILE A 39 -5.94 -5.29 -20.86
CA ILE A 39 -5.13 -5.44 -19.65
C ILE A 39 -5.35 -4.24 -18.73
N THR A 40 -5.36 -4.48 -17.42
CA THR A 40 -5.59 -3.43 -16.42
C THR A 40 -4.38 -3.23 -15.51
N ILE A 41 -4.26 -2.01 -15.00
CA ILE A 41 -3.23 -1.61 -14.04
C ILE A 41 -3.74 -1.95 -12.64
N ALA A 42 -2.94 -2.68 -11.87
CA ALA A 42 -3.21 -2.90 -10.44
C ALA A 42 -2.84 -1.66 -9.62
N TYR A 43 -1.63 -1.11 -9.85
CA TYR A 43 -1.18 0.15 -9.26
C TYR A 43 0.00 0.74 -10.05
N VAL A 44 0.26 2.04 -9.85
CA VAL A 44 1.38 2.75 -10.46
C VAL A 44 2.68 2.45 -9.70
N GLY A 45 3.77 2.28 -10.44
CA GLY A 45 5.08 1.89 -9.89
C GLY A 45 5.47 0.47 -10.27
N ARG A 46 6.69 0.07 -9.91
CA ARG A 46 7.09 -1.34 -10.03
C ARG A 46 6.26 -2.21 -9.07
N CYS A 47 6.00 -3.45 -9.47
CA CYS A 47 5.32 -4.41 -8.62
C CYS A 47 6.10 -4.66 -7.33
N CYS A 48 5.37 -4.77 -6.22
CA CYS A 48 5.92 -5.21 -4.96
C CYS A 48 6.47 -6.64 -5.10
N PRO A 49 7.62 -6.92 -4.46
CA PRO A 49 8.16 -8.27 -4.41
C PRO A 49 7.18 -9.27 -3.77
N THR A 50 7.37 -10.54 -4.07
CA THR A 50 6.69 -11.65 -3.39
C THR A 50 7.55 -12.17 -2.24
N GLU A 51 6.97 -12.93 -1.31
CA GLU A 51 7.72 -13.52 -0.19
C GLU A 51 8.83 -14.47 -0.67
N ASP A 52 8.65 -15.14 -1.81
CA ASP A 52 9.67 -15.98 -2.43
C ASP A 52 10.94 -15.21 -2.78
N SER A 53 10.84 -13.90 -3.02
CA SER A 53 12.01 -13.04 -3.25
C SER A 53 12.91 -12.94 -2.01
N CYS A 54 12.37 -13.20 -0.83
CA CYS A 54 13.10 -13.31 0.42
C CYS A 54 13.68 -14.71 0.63
N MET A 55 13.34 -15.71 -0.20
CA MET A 55 13.79 -17.09 -0.06
C MET A 55 14.91 -17.45 -1.04
N GLN A 56 15.78 -18.36 -0.62
CA GLN A 56 16.86 -18.93 -1.42
C GLN A 56 16.81 -20.45 -1.34
N SER A 57 16.98 -21.09 -2.49
CA SER A 57 17.05 -22.54 -2.59
C SER A 57 18.51 -23.00 -2.50
N PHE A 58 18.77 -23.92 -1.58
CA PHE A 58 20.00 -24.69 -1.50
C PHE A 58 19.66 -26.17 -1.75
N GLY A 59 19.73 -26.59 -3.02
CA GLY A 59 19.22 -27.91 -3.43
C GLY A 59 17.72 -28.02 -3.19
N ASP A 60 17.27 -29.10 -2.54
CA ASP A 60 15.86 -29.35 -2.22
C ASP A 60 15.33 -28.52 -1.03
N LYS A 61 16.18 -27.71 -0.37
CA LYS A 61 15.79 -26.89 0.77
C LYS A 61 15.55 -25.44 0.35
N VAL A 62 14.39 -24.92 0.73
CA VAL A 62 14.06 -23.49 0.63
C VAL A 62 14.29 -22.87 2.00
N GLN A 63 15.15 -21.86 2.08
CA GLN A 63 15.41 -21.14 3.32
C GLN A 63 15.39 -19.64 3.08
N LEU A 64 14.98 -18.87 4.07
CA LEU A 64 14.98 -17.42 3.99
C LEU A 64 16.42 -16.92 3.78
N LYS A 65 16.62 -16.05 2.78
CA LYS A 65 17.92 -15.43 2.41
C LYS A 65 18.61 -14.82 3.62
N SER A 66 17.84 -14.25 4.54
CA SER A 66 18.30 -13.84 5.85
C SER A 66 17.61 -14.72 6.89
N GLN A 67 18.38 -15.42 7.72
CA GLN A 67 17.86 -15.92 9.00
C GLN A 67 17.59 -14.69 9.87
N GLY A 68 16.51 -13.97 9.57
CA GLY A 68 16.24 -12.65 10.11
C GLY A 68 15.64 -12.74 11.51
N SER A 69 16.08 -11.87 12.41
CA SER A 69 15.36 -11.62 13.65
C SER A 69 13.95 -11.11 13.34
N PRO A 70 12.93 -11.48 14.14
CA PRO A 70 11.59 -10.96 13.96
C PRO A 70 11.58 -9.44 14.16
N VAL A 71 10.65 -8.77 13.48
CA VAL A 71 10.41 -7.32 13.61
C VAL A 71 8.93 -7.06 13.86
N CYS A 72 8.60 -5.98 14.57
CA CYS A 72 7.23 -5.52 14.80
C CYS A 72 6.97 -4.23 14.03
N ASP A 73 5.83 -4.15 13.34
CA ASP A 73 5.40 -2.94 12.65
C ASP A 73 4.39 -2.09 13.44
N SER A 74 4.08 -0.90 12.92
CA SER A 74 3.16 0.10 13.49
C SER A 74 1.71 -0.33 13.58
N HIS A 75 1.35 -1.44 12.94
CA HIS A 75 0.03 -2.05 13.04
C HIS A 75 0.06 -3.29 13.94
N ASN A 76 1.10 -3.43 14.76
CA ASN A 76 1.27 -4.51 15.72
C ASN A 76 1.37 -5.90 15.05
N VAL A 77 1.88 -5.96 13.82
CA VAL A 77 2.14 -7.21 13.10
C VAL A 77 3.61 -7.58 13.24
N THR A 78 3.86 -8.82 13.67
CA THR A 78 5.21 -9.39 13.72
C THR A 78 5.56 -10.03 12.38
N HIS A 79 6.64 -9.58 11.77
CA HIS A 79 7.22 -10.18 10.57
C HIS A 79 8.42 -11.02 10.97
N SER A 80 8.54 -12.24 10.44
CA SER A 80 9.64 -13.15 10.79
C SER A 80 11.01 -12.73 10.23
N SER A 81 11.06 -11.67 9.43
CA SER A 81 12.30 -11.00 9.06
C SER A 81 12.05 -9.58 8.56
N ARG A 82 13.13 -8.79 8.53
CA ARG A 82 13.16 -7.48 7.86
C ARG A 82 12.76 -7.54 6.38
N CYS A 83 13.12 -8.60 5.66
CA CYS A 83 12.77 -8.75 4.24
C CYS A 83 11.25 -8.88 4.05
N LEU A 84 10.60 -9.71 4.88
CA LEU A 84 9.16 -9.90 4.83
C LEU A 84 8.40 -8.63 5.24
N PHE A 85 8.94 -7.87 6.21
CA PHE A 85 8.41 -6.55 6.52
C PHE A 85 8.47 -5.60 5.31
N GLU A 86 9.57 -5.54 4.56
CA GLU A 86 9.67 -4.65 3.38
C GLU A 86 8.72 -5.07 2.25
N VAL A 87 8.50 -6.38 2.05
CA VAL A 87 7.47 -6.90 1.14
C VAL A 87 6.09 -6.40 1.56
N HIS A 88 5.75 -6.53 2.84
CA HIS A 88 4.46 -6.10 3.39
C HIS A 88 4.29 -4.58 3.32
N LYS A 89 5.33 -3.83 3.71
CA LYS A 89 5.39 -2.37 3.61
C LYS A 89 5.12 -1.87 2.20
N CYS A 90 5.76 -2.47 1.19
CA CYS A 90 5.51 -2.09 -0.20
C CYS A 90 4.03 -2.20 -0.57
N ARG A 91 3.39 -3.31 -0.18
CA ARG A 91 1.96 -3.55 -0.49
C ARG A 91 1.07 -2.55 0.24
N MET A 92 1.31 -2.33 1.53
CA MET A 92 0.53 -1.36 2.31
C MET A 92 0.66 0.06 1.75
N GLU A 93 1.86 0.48 1.35
CA GLU A 93 2.08 1.84 0.83
C GLU A 93 1.52 2.01 -0.59
N LYS A 94 1.68 1.02 -1.47
CA LYS A 94 1.30 1.13 -2.90
C LYS A 94 -0.14 0.73 -3.20
N ILE A 95 -0.72 -0.19 -2.44
CA ILE A 95 -2.05 -0.76 -2.70
C ILE A 95 -3.06 -0.20 -1.70
N GLU A 96 -2.74 -0.27 -0.41
CA GLU A 96 -3.65 0.19 0.65
C GLU A 96 -3.48 1.70 0.97
N HIS A 97 -2.45 2.34 0.41
CA HIS A 97 -2.08 3.73 0.70
C HIS A 97 -1.89 4.03 2.20
N LEU A 98 -1.47 3.02 2.95
CA LEU A 98 -1.17 3.09 4.38
C LEU A 98 0.34 3.05 4.61
N LYS A 99 0.84 3.99 5.41
CA LYS A 99 2.26 4.07 5.76
C LYS A 99 2.56 3.10 6.92
N LEU A 100 3.52 2.21 6.70
CA LEU A 100 4.05 1.33 7.75
C LEU A 100 5.39 1.83 8.27
N THR A 101 5.55 1.83 9.59
CA THR A 101 6.84 2.02 10.27
C THR A 101 7.13 0.84 11.17
N LEU A 102 8.37 0.69 11.61
CA LEU A 102 8.73 -0.33 12.61
C LEU A 102 8.45 0.21 14.01
N LEU A 103 7.86 -0.62 14.85
CA LEU A 103 7.82 -0.41 16.31
C LEU A 103 8.99 -1.12 17.00
N ASN A 104 9.40 -2.28 16.50
CA ASN A 104 10.54 -3.01 17.01
C ASN A 104 11.38 -3.59 15.86
N GLU A 105 12.63 -3.17 15.77
CA GLU A 105 13.56 -3.58 14.71
C GLU A 105 14.23 -4.94 14.98
N ASN A 106 14.22 -5.41 16.22
CA ASN A 106 14.98 -6.58 16.66
C ASN A 106 14.15 -7.52 17.56
N GLY A 107 12.83 -7.50 17.42
CA GLY A 107 11.94 -8.34 18.22
C GLY A 107 10.52 -8.34 17.69
N SER A 108 9.76 -9.31 18.19
CA SER A 108 8.33 -9.42 17.94
C SER A 108 7.54 -8.33 18.68
N CYS A 109 6.27 -8.19 18.33
CA CYS A 109 5.34 -7.33 19.07
C CYS A 109 5.03 -7.86 20.48
N SER A 110 5.38 -9.11 20.78
CA SER A 110 5.25 -9.70 22.12
C SER A 110 6.42 -9.32 23.04
N ASP A 111 7.59 -9.00 22.48
CA ASP A 111 8.78 -8.61 23.23
C ASP A 111 8.69 -7.16 23.73
N THR A 112 7.84 -6.35 23.10
CA THR A 112 7.46 -5.03 23.60
C THR A 112 6.57 -5.18 24.82
N SER A 113 7.20 -5.29 25.99
CA SER A 113 6.56 -5.09 27.29
C SER A 113 6.22 -3.60 27.50
N ILE A 114 5.40 -3.04 26.61
CA ILE A 114 4.72 -1.77 26.85
C ILE A 114 3.43 -2.13 27.61
N VAL A 115 3.56 -2.38 28.90
CA VAL A 115 2.49 -2.00 29.83
C VAL A 115 2.81 -0.59 30.30
N ASN A 116 2.21 0.39 29.64
CA ASN A 116 1.61 1.53 30.32
C ASN A 116 0.49 2.09 29.45
N VAL A 117 -0.71 1.80 29.95
CA VAL A 117 -1.97 2.50 29.74
C VAL A 117 -1.70 4.00 29.87
N ASP A 118 -1.59 4.71 28.75
CA ASP A 118 -1.97 6.13 28.56
C ASP A 118 -1.53 6.64 27.18
N LYS A 119 -1.99 5.97 26.13
CA LYS A 119 -2.67 6.68 25.03
C LYS A 119 -3.52 5.70 24.23
N LEU A 120 -4.56 5.24 24.92
CA LEU A 120 -5.81 4.97 24.26
C LEU A 120 -6.37 6.33 23.76
N SER A 121 -5.88 6.76 22.61
CA SER A 121 -6.65 7.55 21.65
C SER A 121 -6.08 7.30 20.26
N TYR A 122 -6.02 6.03 19.86
CA TYR A 122 -6.67 5.74 18.57
C TYR A 122 -8.09 6.23 18.79
N ASP A 123 -8.45 7.33 18.13
CA ASP A 123 -9.86 7.67 17.97
C ASP A 123 -10.47 6.51 17.19
N ILE A 124 -10.94 5.50 17.92
CA ILE A 124 -11.91 4.52 17.43
C ILE A 124 -13.26 5.26 17.38
N ASN A 125 -13.26 6.32 16.59
CA ASN A 125 -14.37 7.09 16.07
C ASN A 125 -14.10 7.36 14.58
N GLU A 126 -13.54 6.37 13.88
CA GLU A 126 -13.97 6.11 12.50
C GLU A 126 -15.15 5.12 12.48
N SER A 127 -15.90 5.08 13.59
CA SER A 127 -17.35 5.15 13.44
C SER A 127 -17.62 6.29 12.49
N MET A 128 -18.28 5.94 11.39
CA MET A 128 -18.88 6.77 10.37
C MET A 128 -19.90 7.72 11.01
N ASN A 129 -19.43 8.57 11.92
CA ASN A 129 -20.23 9.53 12.64
C ASN A 129 -20.26 10.75 11.73
N CYS A 130 -21.26 10.77 10.84
CA CYS A 130 -21.65 11.94 10.08
C CYS A 130 -22.09 13.04 11.04
N LYS A 131 -21.15 13.66 11.75
CA LYS A 131 -21.41 14.90 12.48
C LYS A 131 -21.72 15.95 11.43
N LYS A 132 -23.00 16.31 11.31
CA LYS A 132 -23.51 17.41 10.48
C LYS A 132 -22.78 18.74 10.70
N ASP A 133 -22.09 18.88 11.83
CA ASP A 133 -21.45 20.10 12.31
C ASP A 133 -19.95 20.19 12.02
N ILE A 134 -19.41 19.41 11.08
CA ILE A 134 -18.03 19.62 10.61
C ILE A 134 -18.00 20.88 9.73
N GLU A 135 -17.23 21.89 10.17
CA GLU A 135 -16.79 23.00 9.32
C GLU A 135 -15.67 22.50 8.39
N CYS A 136 -15.96 22.48 7.10
CA CYS A 136 -14.97 22.11 6.09
C CYS A 136 -14.12 23.33 5.73
N ASN A 137 -12.80 23.14 5.66
CA ASN A 137 -11.89 24.09 5.06
C ASN A 137 -12.26 24.37 3.58
N THR A 138 -11.69 25.44 3.02
CA THR A 138 -11.88 25.85 1.63
C THR A 138 -10.72 25.43 0.73
N ASN A 139 -9.89 24.48 1.18
CA ASN A 139 -8.78 23.97 0.38
C ASN A 139 -9.35 23.32 -0.89
N TYR A 140 -8.71 23.63 -2.02
CA TYR A 140 -9.11 23.14 -3.32
C TYR A 140 -8.35 21.84 -3.64
N GLU A 141 -9.00 20.71 -3.38
CA GLU A 141 -8.52 19.34 -3.60
C GLU A 141 -9.66 18.52 -4.23
N PRO A 142 -9.97 18.72 -5.52
CA PRO A 142 -11.24 18.31 -6.10
C PRO A 142 -11.40 16.78 -6.19
N ILE A 143 -12.59 16.28 -5.82
CA ILE A 143 -12.95 14.86 -5.88
C ILE A 143 -14.26 14.69 -6.65
N CYS A 144 -14.30 13.75 -7.60
CA CYS A 144 -15.53 13.37 -8.29
C CYS A 144 -16.34 12.40 -7.42
N GLY A 145 -17.58 12.76 -7.06
CA GLY A 145 -18.49 11.90 -6.34
C GLY A 145 -19.15 10.86 -7.25
N THR A 146 -19.69 9.80 -6.63
CA THR A 146 -20.46 8.76 -7.33
C THR A 146 -21.77 9.28 -7.93
N ASP A 147 -22.21 10.47 -7.52
CA ASP A 147 -23.34 11.21 -8.08
C ASP A 147 -22.96 12.10 -9.28
N GLY A 148 -21.72 12.01 -9.74
CA GLY A 148 -21.21 12.79 -10.89
C GLY A 148 -20.92 14.26 -10.57
N ILE A 149 -20.93 14.65 -9.29
CA ILE A 149 -20.65 16.02 -8.85
C ILE A 149 -19.20 16.12 -8.38
N THR A 150 -18.49 17.17 -8.81
CA THR A 150 -17.15 17.48 -8.29
C THR A 150 -17.25 18.28 -7.00
N TYR A 151 -16.61 17.80 -5.95
CA TYR A 151 -16.55 18.44 -4.64
C TYR A 151 -15.21 19.14 -4.48
N VAL A 152 -15.21 20.35 -3.92
CA VAL A 152 -14.00 21.15 -3.70
C VAL A 152 -12.96 20.45 -2.81
N ASN A 153 -13.40 19.57 -1.90
CA ASN A 153 -12.53 18.68 -1.12
C ASN A 153 -13.31 17.48 -0.53
N ARG A 154 -12.56 16.54 0.04
CA ARG A 154 -13.09 15.33 0.69
C ARG A 154 -14.10 15.62 1.79
N CYS A 155 -13.89 16.66 2.59
CA CYS A 155 -14.81 17.05 3.65
C CYS A 155 -16.20 17.43 3.09
N ARG A 156 -16.23 18.20 2.00
CA ARG A 156 -17.48 18.62 1.34
C ARG A 156 -18.22 17.46 0.67
N LEU A 157 -17.48 16.49 0.13
CA LEU A 157 -18.06 15.22 -0.34
C LEU A 157 -18.72 14.45 0.80
N MET A 158 -18.05 14.32 1.94
CA MET A 158 -18.58 13.60 3.10
C MET A 158 -19.80 14.29 3.72
N LYS A 159 -19.84 15.64 3.75
CA LYS A 159 -20.97 16.42 4.29
C LYS A 159 -22.28 16.26 3.50
N LYS A 160 -22.23 15.81 2.25
CA LYS A 160 -23.41 15.58 1.42
C LYS A 160 -24.06 14.20 1.62
N ARG A 161 -23.44 13.31 2.40
CA ARG A 161 -24.03 11.99 2.72
C ARG A 161 -25.17 12.10 3.74
#